data_AF-A0AAX3SEM4-F1
#
_entry.id   AF-A0AAX3SEM4-F1
#
_cell.length_a   1.000
_cell.length_b   1.000
_cell.length_c   1.000
_cell.angle_alpha   90.00
_cell.angle_beta   90.00
_cell.angle_gamma   90.00
#
_symmetry.space_group_name_H-M   'P 1'
#
loop_
_entity.id
_entity.type
_entity.pdbx_description
1 polymer ?
#
loop_
_entity_poly.entity_id
_entity_poly.type
_entity_poly.pdbx_seq_one_letter_code
_entity_poly.pdbx_strand_id
1 'polypeptide(L)'
;MLQEFFDWDGVRDLFIEACGRIFICDFGESADVINGLMFIQELGAKALWKYHIELDENIENFVRSFDRLDLESERKRLHQEIRINKLGF
;
A
#
# COMPACT_ATOMS: atom_id res chain seq x y z
N MET A 1 -11.41 13.66 15.80
CA MET A 1 -12.02 12.54 16.56
C MET A 1 -11.58 11.13 16.15
N LEU A 2 -11.48 10.73 14.87
CA LEU A 2 -10.84 9.44 14.49
C LEU A 2 -9.37 9.62 14.05
N GLN A 3 -9.08 10.72 13.36
CA GLN A 3 -7.75 11.06 12.85
C GLN A 3 -6.71 11.28 13.97
N GLU A 4 -7.15 11.67 15.17
CA GLU A 4 -6.28 11.92 16.34
C GLU A 4 -5.87 10.65 17.10
N PHE A 5 -6.45 9.48 16.77
CA PHE A 5 -6.21 8.23 17.50
C PHE A 5 -5.61 7.12 16.65
N PHE A 6 -5.58 7.28 15.32
CA PHE A 6 -5.05 6.27 14.43
C PHE A 6 -3.63 6.64 14.00
N ASP A 7 -2.68 5.76 14.30
CA ASP A 7 -1.25 5.96 14.01
C ASP A 7 -0.97 5.78 12.51
N TRP A 8 -1.23 6.84 11.74
CA TRP A 8 -0.96 6.88 10.30
C TRP A 8 0.54 6.91 9.99
N ASP A 9 1.36 7.41 10.90
CA ASP A 9 2.82 7.37 10.75
C ASP A 9 3.31 5.91 10.80
N GLY A 10 2.82 5.10 11.74
CA GLY A 10 3.12 3.68 11.80
C GLY A 10 2.65 2.90 10.56
N VAL A 11 1.50 3.28 9.98
CA VAL A 11 1.03 2.69 8.71
C VAL A 11 1.92 3.10 7.54
N ARG A 12 2.38 4.35 7.49
CA ARG A 12 3.33 4.83 6.48
C ARG A 12 4.65 4.09 6.56
N ASP A 13 5.20 3.94 7.76
CA ASP A 13 6.48 3.26 7.96
C ASP A 13 6.37 1.78 7.54
N LEU A 14 5.27 1.11 7.87
CA LEU A 14 5.00 -0.26 7.42
C LEU A 14 4.86 -0.35 5.90
N PHE A 15 4.20 0.62 5.27
CA PHE A 15 4.08 0.70 3.81
C PHE A 15 5.46 0.82 3.15
N ILE A 16 6.31 1.73 3.64
CA ILE A 16 7.67 1.94 3.12
C ILE A 16 8.51 0.67 3.29
N GLU A 17 8.46 0.01 4.45
CA GLU A 17 9.19 -1.24 4.68
C GLU A 17 8.73 -2.37 3.75
N ALA A 18 7.42 -2.52 3.56
CA ALA A 18 6.84 -3.50 2.66
C ALA A 18 7.26 -3.25 1.20
N CYS A 19 7.23 -1.99 0.75
CA CYS A 19 7.72 -1.60 -0.57
C CYS A 19 9.23 -1.88 -0.73
N GLY A 20 10.05 -1.55 0.26
CA GLY A 20 11.47 -1.85 0.28
C GLY A 20 11.77 -3.36 0.21
N ARG A 21 10.95 -4.19 0.86
CA ARG A 21 11.02 -5.65 0.73
C ARG A 21 10.67 -6.12 -0.67
N ILE A 22 9.59 -5.62 -1.26
CA ILE A 22 9.20 -5.99 -2.63
C ILE A 22 10.29 -5.58 -3.64
N PHE A 23 10.96 -4.44 -3.43
CA PHE A 23 12.01 -3.94 -4.31
C PHE A 23 13.16 -4.95 -4.49
N ILE A 24 13.50 -5.70 -3.44
CA ILE A 24 14.64 -6.65 -3.43
C ILE A 24 14.25 -8.11 -3.66
N CYS A 25 12.96 -8.45 -3.67
CA CYS A 25 12.47 -9.82 -3.80
C CYS A 25 11.84 -10.07 -5.18
N ASP A 26 11.91 -11.32 -5.66
CA ASP A 26 11.14 -11.72 -6.84
C ASP A 26 9.64 -11.87 -6.51
N PHE A 27 8.80 -11.82 -7.56
CA PHE A 27 7.34 -11.78 -7.38
C PHE A 27 6.81 -12.95 -6.54
N GLY A 28 7.30 -14.17 -6.78
CA GLY A 28 6.90 -15.36 -6.03
C GLY A 28 7.26 -15.29 -4.54
N GLU A 29 8.38 -14.67 -4.19
CA GLU A 29 8.86 -14.53 -2.81
C GLU A 29 8.17 -13.37 -2.07
N SER A 30 7.56 -12.45 -2.82
CA SER A 30 6.90 -11.26 -2.29
C SER A 30 5.42 -11.45 -1.92
N ALA A 31 4.86 -12.67 -2.09
CA ALA A 31 3.43 -12.93 -1.96
C ALA A 31 2.84 -12.49 -0.60
N ASP A 32 3.53 -12.79 0.50
CA ASP A 32 3.09 -12.42 1.84
C ASP A 32 3.18 -10.90 2.09
N VAL A 33 4.20 -10.25 1.51
CA VAL A 33 4.36 -8.79 1.60
C VAL A 33 3.25 -8.07 0.83
N ILE A 34 2.90 -8.59 -0.35
CA ILE A 34 1.76 -8.10 -1.14
C ILE A 34 0.44 -8.26 -0.39
N ASN A 35 0.25 -9.36 0.36
CA ASN A 35 -0.91 -9.51 1.22
C ASN A 35 -0.95 -8.45 2.33
N GLY A 36 0.20 -8.08 2.90
CA GLY A 36 0.31 -6.95 3.84
C GLY A 36 -0.06 -5.60 3.19
N LEU A 37 0.41 -5.34 1.98
CA LEU A 37 0.04 -4.15 1.22
C LEU A 37 -1.46 -4.12 0.87
N MET A 38 -2.06 -5.28 0.60
CA MET A 38 -3.51 -5.39 0.38
C MET A 38 -4.30 -4.97 1.62
N PHE A 39 -3.84 -5.32 2.81
CA PHE A 39 -4.45 -4.83 4.06
C PHE A 39 -4.34 -3.30 4.19
N ILE A 40 -3.16 -2.73 3.92
CA ILE A 40 -2.96 -1.27 3.95
C ILE A 40 -3.89 -0.57 2.94
N GLN A 41 -4.05 -1.16 1.75
CA GLN A 41 -4.93 -0.66 0.71
C GLN A 41 -6.39 -0.62 1.17
N GLU A 42 -6.90 -1.72 1.73
CA GLU A 42 -8.28 -1.80 2.21
C GLU A 42 -8.54 -0.82 3.36
N LEU A 43 -7.58 -0.71 4.28
CA LEU A 43 -7.63 0.21 5.40
C LEU A 43 -7.65 1.67 4.91
N GLY A 44 -6.72 2.03 4.03
CA GLY A 44 -6.65 3.36 3.43
C GLY A 44 -7.90 3.69 2.61
N ALA A 45 -8.42 2.75 1.84
CA ALA A 45 -9.68 2.94 1.08
C ALA A 45 -10.86 3.22 2.02
N LYS A 46 -10.98 2.50 3.14
CA LYS A 46 -12.01 2.78 4.16
C LYS A 46 -11.81 4.16 4.79
N ALA A 47 -10.59 4.52 5.15
CA ALA A 47 -10.28 5.82 5.73
C ALA A 47 -10.64 6.97 4.77
N LEU A 48 -10.17 6.89 3.52
CA LEU A 48 -10.38 7.90 2.48
C LEU A 48 -11.85 8.04 2.10
N TRP A 49 -12.53 6.94 1.80
CA TRP A 49 -13.86 6.98 1.19
C TRP A 49 -15.01 6.96 2.18
N LYS A 50 -14.91 6.17 3.25
CA LYS A 50 -16.00 6.03 4.22
C LYS A 50 -15.92 7.09 5.32
N TYR A 51 -14.71 7.40 5.77
CA TYR A 51 -14.50 8.30 6.90
C TYR A 51 -13.98 9.68 6.50
N HIS A 52 -13.70 9.90 5.20
CA HIS A 52 -13.18 11.17 4.67
C HIS A 52 -11.92 11.63 5.41
N ILE A 53 -11.05 10.68 5.77
CA ILE A 53 -9.76 10.94 6.40
C ILE A 53 -8.73 11.16 5.30
N GLU A 54 -8.05 12.29 5.37
CA GLU A 54 -6.87 12.59 4.53
C GLU A 54 -5.72 11.65 4.90
N LEU A 55 -5.05 11.12 3.88
CA LEU A 55 -3.92 10.20 4.03
C LEU A 55 -2.62 10.90 3.61
N ASP A 56 -1.49 10.30 3.99
CA ASP A 56 -0.20 10.64 3.40
C ASP A 56 -0.25 10.47 1.87
N GLU A 57 0.39 11.37 1.13
CA GLU A 57 0.32 11.43 -0.34
C GLU A 57 0.73 10.09 -0.99
N ASN A 58 1.77 9.43 -0.48
CA ASN A 58 2.24 8.17 -1.03
C ASN A 58 1.24 7.04 -0.80
N ILE A 59 0.65 6.98 0.40
CA ILE A 59 -0.38 6.01 0.75
C ILE A 59 -1.64 6.26 -0.06
N GLU A 60 -2.06 7.52 -0.19
CA GLU A 60 -3.24 7.89 -0.96
C GLU A 60 -3.10 7.49 -2.43
N ASN A 61 -1.95 7.81 -3.04
CA ASN A 61 -1.64 7.43 -4.41
C ASN A 61 -1.67 5.90 -4.59
N PHE A 62 -1.09 5.15 -3.65
CA PHE A 62 -1.17 3.69 -3.63
C PHE A 62 -2.62 3.18 -3.54
N VAL A 63 -3.39 3.68 -2.57
CA VAL A 63 -4.79 3.28 -2.33
C VAL A 63 -5.66 3.51 -3.57
N ARG A 64 -5.49 4.66 -4.22
CA ARG A 64 -6.23 5.02 -5.44
C ARG A 64 -5.80 4.21 -6.65
N SER A 65 -4.52 3.86 -6.73
CA SER A 65 -3.97 3.16 -7.89
C SER A 65 -4.21 1.66 -7.86
N PHE A 66 -4.39 1.04 -6.68
CA PHE A 66 -4.39 -0.41 -6.52
C PHE A 66 -5.62 -0.96 -5.79
N ASP A 67 -6.84 -0.67 -6.25
CA ASP A 67 -8.09 -1.09 -5.60
C ASP A 67 -8.47 -2.57 -5.77
N ARG A 68 -7.75 -3.32 -6.60
CA ARG A 68 -8.05 -4.71 -6.98
C ARG A 68 -6.88 -5.67 -6.81
N LEU A 69 -6.22 -5.60 -5.66
CA LEU A 69 -5.14 -6.53 -5.30
C LEU A 69 -5.61 -7.98 -5.06
N ASP A 70 -6.91 -8.27 -5.20
CA ASP A 70 -7.45 -9.62 -5.36
C ASP A 70 -7.05 -10.27 -6.69
N LEU A 71 -6.73 -9.47 -7.72
CA LEU A 71 -6.29 -9.95 -9.02
C LEU A 71 -4.79 -10.17 -9.10
N GLU A 72 -4.36 -11.33 -9.60
CA GLU A 72 -2.93 -11.64 -9.81
C GLU A 72 -2.26 -10.63 -10.76
N SER A 73 -2.98 -10.15 -11.78
CA SER A 73 -2.46 -9.14 -12.71
C SER A 73 -2.12 -7.82 -12.01
N GLU A 74 -2.95 -7.39 -11.07
CA GLU A 74 -2.73 -6.16 -10.30
C GLU A 74 -1.59 -6.35 -9.29
N ARG A 75 -1.48 -7.53 -8.67
CA ARG A 75 -0.33 -7.87 -7.83
C ARG A 75 0.99 -7.83 -8.61
N LYS A 76 1.01 -8.36 -9.84
CA LYS A 76 2.17 -8.28 -10.74
C LYS A 76 2.49 -6.83 -11.12
N ARG A 77 1.46 -6.02 -11.41
CA ARG A 77 1.63 -4.60 -11.71
C ARG A 77 2.22 -3.85 -10.52
N LEU A 78 1.72 -4.08 -9.31
CA LEU A 78 2.25 -3.49 -8.07
C LEU A 78 3.73 -3.83 -7.89
N HIS A 79 4.07 -5.11 -7.99
CA HIS A 79 5.46 -5.58 -7.88
C HIS A 79 6.38 -4.87 -8.88
N GLN A 80 5.96 -4.76 -10.14
CA GLN A 80 6.72 -4.08 -11.19
C GLN A 80 6.87 -2.58 -10.90
N GLU A 81 5.79 -1.90 -10.51
CA GLU A 81 5.81 -0.45 -10.23
C GLU A 81 6.70 -0.10 -9.03
N ILE A 82 6.71 -0.93 -7.99
CA ILE A 82 7.64 -0.80 -6.86
C ILE A 82 9.08 -0.97 -7.35
N ARG A 83 9.38 -1.99 -8.16
CA ARG A 83 10.75 -2.27 -8.64
C ARG A 83 11.33 -1.19 -9.54
N ILE A 84 10.50 -0.47 -10.29
CA ILE A 84 10.94 0.68 -11.10
C ILE A 84 10.87 2.01 -10.35
N ASN A 85 10.69 1.96 -9.03
CA ASN A 85 10.59 3.09 -8.11
C ASN A 85 9.55 4.15 -8.53
N LYS A 86 8.41 3.73 -9.08
CA LYS A 86 7.33 4.66 -9.48
C LYS A 86 6.51 5.17 -8.31
N LEU A 87 6.57 4.49 -7.17
CA LEU A 87 5.77 4.79 -5.98
C LEU A 87 6.53 5.65 -4.95
N GLY A 88 7.80 6.03 -5.22
CA GLY A 88 8.48 7.14 -4.54
C GLY A 88 8.58 7.00 -3.01
N PHE A 89 9.01 5.85 -2.52
CA PHE A 89 9.25 5.57 -1.10
C PHE A 89 10.74 5.64 -0.74
#